data_AF-A0A7R7HAK7-F1
#
_entry.id   AF-A0A7R7HAK7-F1
#
_cell.length_a   1.000
_cell.length_b   1.000
_cell.length_c   1.000
_cell.angle_alpha   90.00
_cell.angle_beta   90.00
_cell.angle_gamma   90.00
#
_symmetry.space_group_name_H-M   'P 1'
#
loop_
_entity.id
_entity.type
_entity.pdbx_description
1 polymer ?
#
loop_
_entity_poly.entity_id
_entity_poly.type
_entity_poly.pdbx_seq_one_letter_code
_entity_poly.pdbx_strand_id
1 'polypeptide(L)' 'MANLPNFQSNLQFLIDQGAIPQTDPDHLGDSIKQAINDLTPSELETLVRLAKTAKAHLFVHDANNNVIAMGL' A
#
# COMPACT_ATOMS: atom_id res chain seq x y z
N MET A 1 -2.79 -19.97 11.17
CA MET A 1 -2.64 -19.63 9.73
C MET A 1 -3.27 -18.27 9.55
N ALA A 2 -2.55 -17.32 8.95
CA ALA A 2 -2.72 -15.88 9.16
C ALA A 2 -4.14 -15.36 8.85
N ASN A 3 -4.76 -14.73 9.85
CA ASN A 3 -6.03 -14.05 9.77
C ASN A 3 -5.77 -12.57 10.02
N LEU A 4 -5.53 -11.78 8.97
CA LEU A 4 -5.47 -10.31 9.12
C LEU A 4 -5.94 -9.63 7.83
N PRO A 5 -7.24 -9.36 7.66
CA PRO A 5 -7.67 -8.16 6.94
C PRO A 5 -7.54 -7.00 7.94
N ASN A 6 -6.33 -6.46 8.06
CA ASN A 6 -6.10 -5.24 8.81
C ASN A 6 -5.28 -4.30 7.95
N PHE A 7 -5.94 -3.25 7.46
CA PHE A 7 -5.35 -2.11 6.77
C PHE A 7 -3.97 -1.71 7.33
N GLN A 8 -3.85 -1.56 8.66
CA GLN A 8 -2.61 -1.14 9.32
C GLN A 8 -1.47 -2.14 9.09
N SER A 9 -1.76 -3.44 9.19
CA SER A 9 -0.79 -4.50 8.96
C SER A 9 -0.36 -4.58 7.49
N ASN A 10 -1.31 -4.44 6.56
CA ASN A 10 -1.04 -4.46 5.13
C ASN A 10 -0.20 -3.23 4.71
N LEU A 11 -0.55 -2.04 5.21
CA LEU A 11 0.19 -0.82 4.97
C LEU A 11 1.63 -0.93 5.50
N GLN A 12 1.79 -1.37 6.76
CA GLN A 12 3.11 -1.52 7.37
C GLN A 12 3.96 -2.54 6.61
N PHE A 13 3.38 -3.67 6.18
CA PHE A 13 4.09 -4.66 5.38
C PHE A 13 4.63 -4.06 4.08
N LEU A 14 3.81 -3.29 3.35
CA LEU A 14 4.24 -2.64 2.11
C LEU A 14 5.36 -1.62 2.34
N ILE A 15 5.29 -0.86 3.44
CA ILE A 15 6.32 0.09 3.86
C ILE A 15 7.63 -0.63 4.20
N ASP A 16 7.58 -1.66 5.04
CA ASP A 16 8.75 -2.41 5.50
C ASP A 16 9.47 -3.12 4.34
N GLN A 17 8.72 -3.53 3.32
CA GLN A 17 9.26 -4.14 2.11
C GLN A 17 9.78 -3.13 1.09
N GLY A 18 9.65 -1.82 1.35
CA GLY A 18 10.02 -0.74 0.44
C GLY A 18 9.15 -0.68 -0.82
N ALA A 19 7.93 -1.24 -0.76
CA ALA A 19 7.00 -1.20 -1.88
C ALA A 19 6.31 0.15 -2.02
N ILE A 20 6.07 0.83 -0.89
CA ILE A 20 5.53 2.20 -0.82
C ILE A 20 6.38 3.02 0.17
N PRO A 21 6.39 4.37 0.09
CA PRO A 21 7.07 5.20 1.08
C PRO A 21 6.36 5.17 2.45
N GLN A 22 7.07 5.63 3.50
CA GLN A 22 6.54 5.81 4.84
C GLN A 22 5.30 6.71 4.85
N THR A 23 4.10 6.14 4.99
CA THR A 23 2.84 6.88 4.80
C THR A 23 2.10 7.02 6.12
N ASP A 24 1.61 8.23 6.41
CA ASP A 24 0.70 8.45 7.53
C ASP A 24 -0.69 7.89 7.19
N PRO A 25 -1.17 6.84 7.89
CA PRO A 25 -2.47 6.25 7.63
C PRO A 25 -3.63 7.23 7.81
N ASP A 26 -3.51 8.27 8.65
CA ASP A 26 -4.59 9.22 8.90
C ASP A 26 -4.84 10.16 7.72
N HIS A 27 -3.83 10.35 6.87
CA HIS A 27 -3.94 11.16 5.65
C HIS A 27 -4.53 10.39 4.45
N LEU A 28 -4.74 9.09 4.59
CA LEU A 28 -5.34 8.27 3.55
C LEU A 28 -6.86 8.39 3.58
N GLY A 29 -7.46 8.63 2.41
CA GLY A 29 -8.91 8.59 2.24
C GLY A 29 -9.47 7.18 2.47
N ASP A 30 -10.73 7.11 2.91
CA ASP A 30 -11.39 5.85 3.29
C ASP A 30 -11.37 4.79 2.17
N SER A 31 -11.52 5.20 0.91
CA SER A 31 -11.45 4.29 -0.23
C SER A 31 -10.07 3.65 -0.38
N ILE A 32 -8.99 4.36 -0.06
CA ILE A 32 -7.63 3.83 -0.11
C ILE A 32 -7.40 2.87 1.06
N LYS A 33 -7.89 3.25 2.26
CA LYS A 33 -7.84 2.37 3.44
C LYS A 33 -8.54 1.04 3.16
N GLN A 34 -9.73 1.09 2.56
CA GLN A 34 -10.49 -0.10 2.17
C GLN A 34 -9.75 -0.92 1.11
N ALA A 35 -9.23 -0.29 0.06
CA ALA A 35 -8.48 -0.99 -0.99
C ALA A 35 -7.25 -1.73 -0.43
N ILE A 36 -6.50 -1.11 0.49
CA ILE A 36 -5.35 -1.73 1.16
C ILE A 36 -5.80 -2.84 2.11
N ASN A 37 -6.91 -2.65 2.82
CA ASN A 37 -7.48 -3.66 3.71
C ASN A 37 -7.89 -4.95 2.97
N ASP A 38 -8.42 -4.80 1.75
CA ASP A 38 -8.96 -5.91 0.97
C ASP A 38 -7.88 -6.69 0.21
N LEU A 39 -6.63 -6.22 0.22
CA LEU A 39 -5.51 -6.95 -0.39
C LEU A 39 -5.28 -8.29 0.31
N THR A 40 -5.26 -9.34 -0.51
CA THR A 40 -4.84 -10.67 -0.11
C THR A 40 -3.32 -10.75 0.08
N PRO A 41 -2.80 -11.72 0.84
CA PRO A 41 -1.35 -11.92 0.99
C PRO A 41 -0.60 -12.04 -0.35
N SER A 42 -1.16 -12.76 -1.33
CA SER A 42 -0.56 -12.91 -2.66
C SER A 42 -0.52 -11.61 -3.46
N GLU A 43 -1.49 -10.72 -3.27
CA GLU A 43 -1.49 -9.41 -3.92
C GLU A 43 -0.44 -8.51 -3.30
N LEU A 44 -0.32 -8.48 -1.96
CA LEU A 44 0.75 -7.78 -1.27
C LEU A 44 2.14 -8.21 -1.77
N GLU A 45 2.37 -9.53 -1.86
CA GLU A 45 3.63 -10.07 -2.41
C GLU A 45 3.87 -9.64 -3.86
N THR A 46 2.81 -9.61 -4.68
CA THR A 46 2.89 -9.15 -6.07
C THR A 46 3.29 -7.68 -6.14
N LEU A 47 2.68 -6.80 -5.33
CA LEU A 47 3.01 -5.39 -5.26
C LEU A 47 4.47 -5.18 -4.84
N VAL A 48 4.93 -5.88 -3.81
CA VAL A 48 6.34 -5.85 -3.37
C VAL A 48 7.27 -6.28 -4.49
N ARG A 49 6.96 -7.38 -5.18
CA ARG A 49 7.77 -7.87 -6.30
C ARG A 49 7.86 -6.84 -7.43
N LEU A 50 6.74 -6.20 -7.78
CA LEU A 50 6.69 -5.16 -8.81
C LEU A 50 7.59 -3.97 -8.42
N ALA A 51 7.43 -3.45 -7.21
CA ALA A 51 8.23 -2.33 -6.70
C ALA A 51 9.74 -2.64 -6.74
N LYS A 52 10.14 -3.81 -6.23
CA LYS A 52 11.55 -4.24 -6.22
C LYS A 52 12.11 -4.43 -7.63
N THR A 53 11.32 -4.98 -8.55
CA THR A 53 11.74 -5.18 -9.95
C THR A 53 11.90 -3.85 -10.68
N ALA A 54 10.96 -2.92 -10.45
CA ALA A 54 10.99 -1.57 -11.02
C ALA A 54 12.04 -0.66 -10.35
N LYS A 55 12.57 -1.05 -9.18
CA LYS A 55 13.42 -0.22 -8.32
C LYS A 55 12.76 1.12 -7.99
N ALA A 56 11.47 1.08 -7.70
CA ALA A 56 10.64 2.26 -7.45
C ALA A 56 9.61 1.96 -6.34
N HIS A 57 9.07 3.02 -5.75
CA HIS A 57 7.90 2.91 -4.88
C HIS A 57 6.61 2.99 -5.70
N LEU A 58 5.59 2.26 -5.26
CA LEU A 58 4.24 2.33 -5.78
C LEU A 58 3.52 3.53 -5.14
N PHE A 59 2.82 4.30 -5.96
CA PHE A 59 1.98 5.40 -5.52
C PHE A 59 0.55 5.13 -5.96
N VAL A 60 -0.41 5.51 -5.12
CA VAL A 60 -1.82 5.43 -5.49
C VAL A 60 -2.30 6.79 -5.96
N HIS A 61 -2.87 6.79 -7.16
CA HIS A 61 -3.42 7.99 -7.78
C HIS A 61 -4.94 7.90 -7.81
N ASP A 62 -5.63 9.04 -7.71
CA ASP A 62 -7.06 9.09 -7.98
C ASP A 62 -7.33 8.95 -9.48
N ALA A 63 -8.62 8.88 -9.84
CA ALA A 63 -9.03 8.82 -11.24
C ALA A 63 -8.58 10.04 -12.07
N ASN A 64 -8.18 11.14 -11.41
CA ASN A 64 -7.67 12.37 -12.03
C ASN A 64 -6.13 12.44 -12.03
N ASN A 65 -5.45 11.34 -11.69
CA ASN A 65 -3.99 11.21 -11.61
C ASN A 65 -3.33 12.02 -10.48
N ASN A 66 -4.08 12.47 -9.48
CA ASN A 66 -3.51 13.10 -8.29
C ASN A 66 -2.96 12.03 -7.35
N VAL A 67 -1.76 12.24 -6.81
CA VAL A 67 -1.20 11.35 -5.80
C VAL A 67 -2.01 11.49 -4.51
N ILE A 68 -2.65 10.42 -4.06
CA ILE A 68 -3.53 10.42 -2.87
C ILE A 68 -2.79 9.88 -1.63
N ALA A 69 -1.67 9.19 -1.83
CA ALA A 69 -0.84 8.64 -0.76
C ALA A 69 0.61 9.09 -0.98
N MET A 70 1.05 10.07 -0.20
CA MET A 70 2.45 10.45 -0.10
C MET A 70 2.89 10.24 1.33
N GLY A 71 3.97 9.48 1.48
CA GLY A 71 4.78 9.59 2.68
C GLY A 71 5.37 10.99 2.78
N LEU A 72 5.24 11.60 3.97
CA LEU A 72 5.86 12.87 4.30
C LEU A 72 7.39 12.77 4.24
#